data_AF-A0A373RTM4-F1
#
_entry.id   AF-A0A373RTM4-F1
#
_cell.length_a   1.000
_cell.length_b   1.000
_cell.length_c   1.000
_cell.angle_alpha   90.00
_cell.angle_beta   90.00
_cell.angle_gamma   90.00
#
_symmetry.space_group_name_H-M   'P 1'
#
loop_
_entity.id
_entity.type
_entity.pdbx_description
1 polymer ?
#
loop_
_entity_poly.entity_id
_entity_poly.type
_entity_poly.pdbx_seq_one_letter_code
_entity_poly.pdbx_strand_id
1 'polypeptide(L)'
;MIIQPEWGTRNVNKYFYESEARRIAALNEIFGEVELTAAEMRTLIWLAGWDEYTIENILSAIRKAMAAEVKRMEQPPVCRTE
;
A
#
# COMPACT_ATOMS: atom_id res chain seq x y z
N MET A 1 7.94 -0.75 -8.38
CA MET A 1 8.44 -0.46 -7.02
C MET A 1 8.40 1.04 -6.76
N ILE A 2 7.82 1.45 -5.63
CA ILE A 2 7.68 2.85 -5.22
C ILE A 2 9.04 3.34 -4.71
N ILE A 3 9.49 4.47 -5.23
CA ILE A 3 10.78 5.08 -4.87
C ILE A 3 10.51 6.32 -4.05
N GLN A 4 11.22 6.45 -2.93
CA GLN A 4 11.15 7.66 -2.12
C GLN A 4 11.74 8.85 -2.89
N PRO A 5 11.06 10.01 -2.94
CA PRO A 5 11.61 11.23 -3.54
C PRO A 5 12.89 11.67 -2.81
N GLU A 6 13.86 12.25 -3.51
CA GLU A 6 15.13 12.66 -2.92
C GLU A 6 14.96 13.67 -1.76
N TRP A 7 15.77 13.53 -0.72
CA TRP A 7 15.81 14.47 0.40
C TRP A 7 16.14 15.90 -0.09
N GLY A 8 15.41 16.90 0.40
CA GLY A 8 15.59 18.30 0.01
C GLY A 8 14.76 18.73 -1.22
N THR A 9 14.14 17.80 -1.96
CA THR A 9 13.15 18.14 -3.00
C THR A 9 11.84 18.67 -2.42
N ARG A 10 11.56 18.36 -1.15
CA ARG A 10 10.40 18.79 -0.38
C ARG A 10 10.87 19.40 0.94
N ASN A 11 10.20 20.45 1.40
CA ASN A 11 10.48 21.08 2.70
C ASN A 11 9.89 20.25 3.85
N VAL A 12 10.50 19.10 4.14
CA VAL A 12 10.08 18.16 5.19
C VAL A 12 11.18 17.97 6.22
N ASN A 13 10.81 17.61 7.45
CA ASN A 13 11.77 17.32 8.52
C ASN A 13 12.42 15.94 8.31
N LYS A 14 13.63 15.74 8.85
CA LYS A 14 14.40 14.49 8.75
C LYS A 14 13.61 13.30 9.28
N TYR A 15 12.95 13.47 10.43
CA TYR A 15 12.07 12.45 11.02
C TYR A 15 10.90 12.08 10.13
N PHE A 16 10.34 13.05 9.40
CA PHE A 16 9.27 12.81 8.44
C PHE A 16 9.76 11.96 7.28
N TYR A 17 10.94 12.29 6.74
CA TYR A 17 11.54 11.53 5.64
C TYR A 17 11.92 10.10 6.01
N GLU A 18 12.51 9.89 7.20
CA GLU A 18 12.79 8.54 7.70
C GLU A 18 11.51 7.73 7.92
N SER A 19 10.43 8.37 8.40
CA SER A 19 9.15 7.70 8.60
C SER A 19 8.43 7.39 7.29
N GLU A 20 8.49 8.30 6.32
CA GLU A 20 8.00 8.06 4.96
C GLU A 20 8.75 6.90 4.30
N ALA A 21 10.07 6.79 4.47
CA ALA A 21 10.86 5.68 3.94
C ALA A 21 10.36 4.33 4.47
N ARG A 22 10.09 4.23 5.79
CA ARG A 22 9.53 3.02 6.41
C ARG A 22 8.16 2.68 5.85
N ARG A 23 7.30 3.67 5.62
CA ARG A 23 5.95 3.47 5.05
C ARG A 23 6.01 3.05 3.58
N ILE A 24 6.92 3.61 2.79
CA ILE A 24 7.16 3.20 1.40
C ILE A 24 7.65 1.75 1.35
N ALA A 25 8.51 1.33 2.28
CA ALA A 25 8.93 -0.07 2.37
C ALA A 25 7.74 -1.00 2.64
N ALA A 26 6.84 -0.65 3.57
CA ALA A 26 5.64 -1.43 3.85
C ALA A 26 4.65 -1.46 2.67
N LEU A 27 4.56 -0.37 1.89
CA LEU A 27 3.78 -0.34 0.65
C LEU A 27 4.39 -1.26 -0.40
N ASN A 28 5.72 -1.25 -0.56
CA ASN A 28 6.42 -2.13 -1.49
C ASN A 28 6.34 -3.61 -1.10
N GLU A 29 6.13 -3.95 0.16
CA GLU A 29 5.86 -5.32 0.59
C GLU A 29 4.54 -5.85 -0.02
N ILE A 30 3.51 -5.00 -0.10
CA ILE A 30 2.20 -5.38 -0.63
C ILE A 30 2.16 -5.26 -2.17
N PHE A 31 2.68 -4.16 -2.70
CA PHE A 31 2.60 -3.83 -4.13
C PHE A 31 3.86 -4.20 -4.92
N GLY A 32 4.82 -4.91 -4.32
CA GLY A 32 6.11 -5.21 -4.94
C GLY A 32 6.01 -6.01 -6.23
N GLU A 33 5.03 -6.90 -6.30
CA GLU A 33 4.75 -7.75 -7.47
C GLU A 33 3.65 -7.18 -8.38
N VAL A 34 3.11 -6.00 -8.04
CA VAL A 34 2.03 -5.35 -8.80
C VAL A 34 2.64 -4.30 -9.74
N GLU A 35 2.26 -4.36 -11.01
CA GLU A 35 2.57 -3.30 -11.97
C GLU A 35 1.74 -2.06 -11.67
N LEU A 36 2.36 -1.10 -10.98
CA LEU A 36 1.74 0.19 -10.69
C LEU A 36 1.96 1.15 -11.85
N THR A 37 0.93 1.88 -12.22
CA THR A 37 1.02 3.05 -13.11
C THR A 37 1.73 4.21 -12.41
N ALA A 38 2.21 5.18 -13.20
CA ALA A 38 2.82 6.38 -12.65
C ALA A 38 1.86 7.19 -11.75
N ALA A 39 0.55 7.16 -12.03
CA ALA A 39 -0.46 7.84 -11.23
C ALA A 39 -0.66 7.15 -9.87
N GLU A 40 -0.67 5.82 -9.86
CA GLU A 40 -0.78 5.03 -8.62
C GLU A 40 0.46 5.22 -7.76
N MET A 41 1.68 5.14 -8.34
CA MET A 41 2.90 5.39 -7.58
C MET A 41 2.91 6.77 -6.92
N ARG A 42 2.50 7.83 -7.63
CA ARG A 42 2.39 9.18 -7.05
C ARG A 42 1.38 9.24 -5.93
N THR A 43 0.24 8.57 -6.09
CA THR A 43 -0.81 8.49 -5.06
C THR A 43 -0.30 7.77 -3.82
N LEU A 44 0.46 6.67 -3.98
CA LEU A 44 1.02 5.90 -2.88
C LEU A 44 2.16 6.66 -2.16
N ILE A 45 2.99 7.42 -2.89
CA ILE A 45 3.97 8.33 -2.29
C ILE A 45 3.28 9.42 -1.47
N TRP A 46 2.21 10.01 -2.02
CA TRP A 46 1.41 10.99 -1.30
C TRP A 46 0.78 10.39 -0.04
N LEU A 47 0.26 9.16 -0.12
CA LEU A 47 -0.24 8.41 1.04
C LEU A 47 0.86 8.18 2.09
N ALA A 48 2.08 7.80 1.71
CA ALA A 48 3.18 7.59 2.66
C ALA A 48 3.53 8.83 3.50
N GLY A 49 3.13 10.03 3.06
CA GLY A 49 3.25 11.27 3.82
C GLY A 49 2.25 11.45 4.96
N TRP A 50 1.24 10.59 5.09
CA TRP A 50 0.26 10.65 6.17
C TRP A 50 0.81 10.07 7.48
N ASP A 51 0.06 10.25 8.57
CA ASP A 51 0.42 9.71 9.88
C ASP A 51 0.56 8.17 9.86
N GLU A 52 1.43 7.64 10.71
CA GLU A 52 1.80 6.21 10.76
C GLU A 52 0.58 5.32 10.96
N TYR A 53 -0.32 5.68 11.89
CA TYR A 53 -1.53 4.91 12.15
C TYR A 53 -2.50 4.91 10.96
N THR A 54 -2.55 6.00 10.19
CA THR A 54 -3.43 6.07 9.03
C THR A 54 -2.99 5.06 7.97
N ILE A 55 -1.67 4.99 7.72
CA ILE A 55 -1.12 4.06 6.73
C ILE A 55 -1.20 2.63 7.21
N GLU A 56 -0.90 2.34 8.46
CA GLU A 56 -1.07 0.99 9.01
C GLU A 56 -2.50 0.46 8.89
N ASN A 57 -3.50 1.31 9.18
CA ASN A 57 -4.90 0.94 9.06
C ASN A 57 -5.31 0.67 7.60
N ILE A 58 -4.86 1.50 6.65
CA ILE A 58 -5.12 1.30 5.23
C ILE A 58 -4.45 0.02 4.73
N LEU A 59 -3.18 -0.21 5.07
CA LEU A 59 -2.46 -1.44 4.70
C LEU A 59 -3.15 -2.69 5.28
N SER A 60 -3.63 -2.61 6.53
CA SER A 60 -4.40 -3.68 7.17
C SER A 60 -5.70 -3.98 6.43
N ALA A 61 -6.44 -2.94 6.01
CA ALA A 61 -7.66 -3.11 5.22
C ALA A 61 -7.39 -3.76 3.85
N ILE A 62 -6.32 -3.35 3.16
CA ILE A 62 -5.91 -3.93 1.86
C ILE A 62 -5.57 -5.41 2.03
N ARG A 63 -4.75 -5.77 3.03
CA ARG A 63 -4.40 -7.18 3.31
C ARG A 63 -5.65 -8.04 3.57
N LYS A 64 -6.62 -7.50 4.33
CA LYS A 64 -7.90 -8.19 4.58
C LYS A 64 -8.72 -8.36 3.30
N ALA A 65 -8.74 -7.37 2.42
CA ALA A 65 -9.43 -7.45 1.14
C ALA A 65 -8.81 -8.51 0.22
N MET A 66 -7.48 -8.56 0.13
CA MET A 66 -6.76 -9.61 -0.61
C MET A 66 -7.05 -11.00 -0.05
N ALA A 67 -6.99 -11.17 1.27
CA ALA A 67 -7.30 -12.43 1.92
C ALA A 67 -8.77 -12.87 1.71
N ALA A 68 -9.70 -11.92 1.68
CA ALA A 68 -11.10 -12.21 1.37
C ALA A 68 -11.28 -12.63 -0.10
N GLU A 69 -10.54 -12.04 -1.03
CA GLU A 69 -10.59 -12.41 -2.44
C GLU A 69 -9.98 -13.79 -2.70
N VAL A 70 -8.83 -14.11 -2.11
CA VAL A 70 -8.24 -15.46 -2.17
C VAL A 70 -9.24 -16.51 -1.66
N LYS A 71 -9.90 -16.24 -0.52
CA LYS A 71 -10.95 -17.12 0.02
C LYS A 71 -12.16 -17.28 -0.90
N ARG A 72 -12.47 -16.29 -1.73
CA ARG A 72 -13.54 -16.40 -2.74
C ARG A 72 -13.10 -17.26 -3.92
N MET A 73 -11.86 -17.12 -4.36
CA MET A 73 -11.28 -17.93 -5.44
C MET A 73 -11.14 -19.41 -5.05
N GLU A 74 -10.87 -19.71 -3.79
CA GLU A 74 -10.78 -21.08 -3.26
C GLU A 74 -12.16 -21.74 -3.03
N GLN A 75 -13.25 -20.97 -3.03
CA GLN A 75 -14.59 -21.54 -2.83
C GLN A 75 -15.11 -22.16 -4.13
N PRO A 76 -15.60 -23.41 -4.10
CA PRO A 76 -16.27 -24.00 -5.25
C PRO A 76 -17.51 -23.16 -5.59
N PRO A 77 -17.92 -23.11 -6.88
CA PRO A 77 -19.11 -22.38 -7.27
C PRO A 77 -20.28 -22.88 -6.42
N VAL A 78 -20.96 -21.97 -5.74
CA VAL A 78 -22.18 -22.28 -4.98
C VAL A 78 -23.16 -22.90 -5.96
N CYS A 79 -23.32 -24.22 -5.89
CA CYS A 79 -24.39 -24.91 -6.57
C CYS A 79 -25.69 -24.44 -5.89
N ARG A 80 -26.40 -23.50 -6.52
CA ARG A 80 -27.79 -23.22 -6.16
C ARG A 80 -28.60 -24.42 -6.60
N THR A 81 -28.84 -25.36 -5.69
CA THR A 81 -29.98 -26.26 -5.80
C THR A 81 -31.24 -25.45 -5.53
N GLU A 82 -32.04 -25.29 -6.58
CA GLU A 82 -33.42 -24.79 -6.53
C GLU A 82 -34.33 -25.68 -5.67
#